data_AF-S4VQS9-F1
#
_entry.id   AF-S4VQS9-F1
#
_cell.length_a   1.000
_cell.length_b   1.000
_cell.length_c   1.000
_cell.angle_alpha   90.00
_cell.angle_beta   90.00
_cell.angle_gamma   90.00
#
_symmetry.space_group_name_H-M   'P 1'
#
loop_
_entity.id
_entity.type
_entity.pdbx_description
1 polymer ?
#
loop_
_entity_poly.entity_id
_entity_poly.type
_entity_poly.pdbx_seq_one_letter_code
_entity_poly.pdbx_strand_id
1 'polypeptide(L)'
;IFFGAYPNVQNLFGERGINDRLQWKEHSMIFAMPSKPGEFSRFDFPDVLPAPLNGIWAILRNNEMLTWPEKIKFAIGLLPAMVGGQAYVEAQDGLSVKEWMEKQGVPERVTDEVFIAMSKALNFINPDELSMQCILIALNRFLQEKHGSKMDR
;
A
#
# COMPACT_ATOMS: atom_id res chain seq x y z
N ILE A 1 1.92 -12.36 -10.91
CA ILE A 1 2.08 -11.23 -9.96
C ILE A 1 2.84 -11.67 -8.72
N PHE A 2 4.09 -11.21 -8.59
CA PHE A 2 4.94 -11.37 -7.42
C PHE A 2 5.36 -9.98 -6.89
N PHE A 3 5.66 -9.88 -5.59
CA PHE A 3 6.15 -8.66 -4.96
C PHE A 3 7.61 -8.80 -4.56
N GLY A 4 8.33 -7.67 -4.54
CA GLY A 4 9.69 -7.62 -3.97
C GLY A 4 9.73 -8.15 -2.54
N ALA A 5 8.70 -7.86 -1.74
CA ALA A 5 8.62 -8.28 -0.34
C ALA A 5 8.35 -9.79 -0.09
N TYR A 6 8.59 -10.65 -1.08
CA TYR A 6 8.45 -12.11 -0.98
C TYR A 6 9.84 -12.80 -0.97
N PRO A 7 10.61 -12.70 0.13
CA PRO A 7 12.00 -13.17 0.18
C PRO A 7 12.12 -14.66 -0.11
N ASN A 8 11.20 -15.48 0.39
CA ASN A 8 11.20 -16.93 0.15
C ASN A 8 10.98 -17.28 -1.33
N VAL A 9 10.15 -16.51 -2.03
CA VAL A 9 9.92 -16.70 -3.48
C VAL A 9 11.15 -16.25 -4.27
N GLN A 10 11.75 -15.11 -3.91
CA GLN A 10 12.99 -14.66 -4.54
C GLN A 10 14.13 -15.68 -4.37
N ASN A 11 14.28 -16.23 -3.15
CA ASN A 11 15.27 -17.27 -2.88
C ASN A 11 15.01 -18.51 -3.74
N LEU A 12 13.76 -18.98 -3.83
CA LEU A 12 13.40 -20.12 -4.67
C LEU A 12 13.73 -19.88 -6.15
N PHE A 13 13.41 -18.70 -6.68
CA PHE A 13 13.74 -18.36 -8.08
C PHE A 13 15.25 -18.27 -8.31
N GLY A 14 16.00 -17.76 -7.31
CA GLY A 14 17.45 -17.71 -7.33
C GLY A 14 18.10 -19.10 -7.29
N GLU A 15 17.66 -19.96 -6.37
CA GLU A 15 18.13 -21.35 -6.25
C GLU A 15 17.88 -22.16 -7.52
N ARG A 16 16.80 -21.87 -8.24
CA ARG A 16 16.44 -22.54 -9.50
C ARG A 16 17.02 -21.86 -10.73
N GLY A 17 17.70 -20.71 -10.58
CA GLY A 17 18.30 -19.97 -11.69
C GLY A 17 17.28 -19.42 -12.69
N ILE A 18 16.07 -19.08 -12.25
CA ILE A 18 14.96 -18.61 -13.10
C ILE A 18 14.52 -17.18 -12.79
N ASN A 19 15.40 -16.37 -12.21
CA ASN A 19 15.12 -14.97 -11.87
C ASN A 19 14.74 -14.10 -13.08
N ASP A 20 15.23 -14.45 -14.27
CA ASP A 20 14.91 -13.79 -15.54
C ASP A 20 13.44 -13.90 -15.94
N ARG A 21 12.71 -14.85 -15.33
CA ARG A 21 11.26 -15.00 -15.53
C ARG A 21 10.45 -13.94 -14.78
N LEU A 22 11.04 -13.23 -13.81
CA LEU A 22 10.40 -12.12 -13.11
C LEU A 22 10.58 -10.83 -13.94
N GLN A 23 9.50 -10.39 -14.59
CA GLN A 23 9.38 -9.17 -15.38
C GLN A 23 8.97 -7.96 -14.52
N TRP A 24 9.88 -7.54 -13.64
CA TRP A 24 9.69 -6.38 -12.77
C TRP A 24 9.23 -5.12 -13.50
N LYS A 25 8.16 -4.49 -13.00
CA LYS A 25 7.60 -3.24 -13.54
C LYS A 25 8.22 -2.00 -12.89
N GLU A 26 7.91 -0.83 -13.46
CA GLU A 26 8.15 0.44 -12.80
C GLU A 26 7.55 0.42 -11.40
N HIS A 27 8.24 1.06 -10.46
CA HIS A 27 7.81 1.12 -9.07
C HIS A 27 6.72 2.19 -8.93
N SER A 28 5.53 1.87 -9.43
CA SER A 28 4.39 2.77 -9.50
C SER A 28 3.08 2.04 -9.21
N MET A 29 2.15 2.70 -8.55
CA MET A 29 0.77 2.24 -8.42
C MET A 29 -0.15 3.14 -9.24
N ILE A 30 -0.87 2.56 -10.19
CA ILE A 30 -1.75 3.27 -11.12
C ILE A 30 -3.20 2.96 -10.76
N PHE A 31 -4.00 3.99 -10.54
CA PHE A 31 -5.41 3.92 -10.18
C PHE A 31 -6.25 4.57 -11.28
N ALA A 32 -7.32 3.92 -11.71
CA ALA A 32 -8.29 4.53 -12.60
C ALA A 32 -9.13 5.55 -11.82
N MET A 33 -9.48 6.68 -12.44
CA MET A 33 -10.28 7.73 -11.81
C MET A 33 -11.77 7.53 -12.14
N PRO A 34 -12.62 7.06 -11.21
CA PRO A 34 -14.03 6.80 -11.52
C PRO A 34 -14.81 8.05 -11.90
N SER A 35 -14.41 9.20 -11.34
CA SER A 35 -14.98 10.51 -11.62
C SER A 35 -14.60 11.08 -12.99
N LYS A 36 -13.57 10.53 -13.64
CA LYS A 36 -13.04 10.98 -14.93
C LYS A 36 -12.72 9.79 -15.84
N PRO A 37 -13.72 9.28 -16.59
CA PRO A 37 -13.54 8.11 -17.43
C PRO A 37 -12.37 8.26 -18.41
N GLY A 38 -11.44 7.30 -18.39
CA GLY A 38 -10.25 7.29 -19.24
C GLY A 38 -9.00 7.97 -18.64
N GLU A 39 -9.12 8.64 -17.50
CA GLU A 39 -7.98 9.19 -16.77
C GLU A 39 -7.46 8.23 -15.70
N PHE A 40 -6.13 8.26 -15.49
CA PHE A 40 -5.44 7.45 -14.50
C PHE A 40 -4.57 8.33 -13.62
N SER A 41 -4.63 8.10 -12.32
CA SER A 41 -3.73 8.71 -11.36
C SER A 41 -2.64 7.72 -10.96
N ARG A 42 -1.43 8.22 -10.68
CA ARG A 42 -0.29 7.36 -10.32
C ARG A 42 0.39 7.83 -9.03
N PHE A 43 0.82 6.86 -8.24
CA PHE A 43 1.77 7.04 -7.14
C PHE A 43 3.12 6.49 -7.58
N ASP A 44 4.09 7.36 -7.77
CA ASP A 44 5.44 7.00 -8.19
C ASP A 44 6.37 6.93 -7.00
N PHE A 45 7.08 5.82 -6.86
CA PHE A 45 8.03 5.57 -5.78
C PHE A 45 9.44 5.81 -6.32
N PRO A 46 10.10 6.94 -5.99
CA PRO A 46 11.40 7.26 -6.54
C PRO A 46 12.46 6.29 -6.04
N ASP A 47 13.21 5.68 -6.96
CA ASP A 47 14.32 4.79 -6.62
C ASP A 47 15.46 5.51 -5.87
N VAL A 48 15.52 6.84 -5.93
CA VAL A 48 16.52 7.62 -5.19
C VAL A 48 16.21 7.72 -3.69
N LEU A 49 14.98 7.45 -3.27
CA LEU A 49 14.56 7.53 -1.88
C LEU A 49 14.46 6.13 -1.24
N PRO A 50 14.88 5.94 0.01
CA PRO A 50 14.66 4.70 0.74
C PRO A 50 13.20 4.56 1.17
N ALA A 51 12.76 3.35 1.52
CA ALA A 51 11.51 3.17 2.26
C ALA A 51 11.70 3.67 3.71
N PRO A 52 10.73 4.38 4.31
CA PRO A 52 9.38 4.71 3.81
C PRO A 52 9.28 6.04 3.05
N LEU A 53 10.40 6.77 2.86
CA LEU A 53 10.43 8.11 2.26
C LEU A 53 9.93 8.13 0.81
N ASN A 54 10.21 7.08 0.04
CA ASN A 54 9.70 6.93 -1.32
C ASN A 54 8.15 6.92 -1.38
N GLY A 55 7.49 6.24 -0.44
CA GLY A 55 6.02 6.20 -0.36
C GLY A 55 5.41 7.51 0.11
N ILE A 56 6.04 8.17 1.10
CA ILE A 56 5.63 9.51 1.53
C ILE A 56 5.72 10.49 0.35
N TRP A 57 6.82 10.44 -0.41
CA TRP A 57 6.98 11.27 -1.60
C TRP A 57 5.91 10.97 -2.65
N ALA A 58 5.58 9.70 -2.89
CA ALA A 58 4.54 9.30 -3.84
C ALA A 58 3.18 9.93 -3.49
N ILE A 59 2.79 9.90 -2.21
CA ILE A 59 1.55 10.51 -1.70
C ILE A 59 1.59 12.03 -1.86
N LEU A 60 2.72 12.67 -1.50
CA LEU A 60 2.86 14.12 -1.62
C LEU A 60 2.79 14.59 -3.08
N ARG A 61 3.38 13.83 -4.01
CA ARG A 61 3.41 14.16 -5.44
C ARG A 61 2.06 14.03 -6.14
N ASN A 62 1.21 13.10 -5.70
CA ASN A 62 -0.11 12.85 -6.29
C ASN A 62 -1.10 13.94 -5.86
N ASN A 63 -1.76 14.62 -6.80
CA ASN A 63 -2.70 15.72 -6.50
C ASN A 63 -4.14 15.45 -6.92
N GLU A 64 -4.42 14.30 -7.50
CA GLU A 64 -5.74 14.00 -8.06
C GLU A 64 -6.57 13.10 -7.15
N MET A 65 -5.92 12.20 -6.39
CA MET A 65 -6.60 11.30 -5.46
C MET A 65 -6.81 11.96 -4.09
N LEU A 66 -5.81 12.66 -3.56
CA LEU A 66 -5.84 13.21 -2.20
C LEU A 66 -5.64 14.72 -2.18
N THR A 67 -6.55 15.43 -1.51
CA THR A 67 -6.38 16.85 -1.19
C THR A 67 -5.33 17.02 -0.08
N TRP A 68 -4.74 18.22 0.03
CA TRP A 68 -3.75 18.52 1.08
C TRP A 68 -4.24 18.21 2.51
N PRO A 69 -5.46 18.60 2.92
CA PRO A 69 -5.98 18.26 4.24
C PRO A 69 -6.09 16.75 4.46
N GLU A 70 -6.50 15.98 3.44
CA GLU A 70 -6.60 14.53 3.52
C GLU A 70 -5.22 13.88 3.62
N LYS A 71 -4.22 14.37 2.87
CA LYS A 71 -2.83 13.89 2.99
C LYS A 71 -2.30 14.03 4.41
N ILE A 72 -2.57 15.16 5.07
CA ILE A 72 -2.13 15.41 6.44
C ILE A 72 -2.84 14.45 7.40
N LYS A 73 -4.16 14.34 7.32
CA LYS A 73 -4.94 13.42 8.17
C LYS A 73 -4.51 11.96 7.95
N PHE A 74 -4.29 11.57 6.70
CA PHE A 74 -3.82 10.24 6.34
C PHE A 74 -2.44 9.94 6.92
N ALA A 75 -1.49 10.87 6.78
CA ALA A 75 -0.15 10.73 7.35
C ALA A 75 -0.19 10.61 8.88
N ILE A 76 -1.01 11.41 9.56
CA ILE A 76 -1.20 11.33 11.01
C ILE A 76 -1.85 10.00 11.41
N GLY A 77 -2.90 9.57 10.69
CA GLY A 77 -3.63 8.35 10.98
C GLY A 77 -2.78 7.08 10.82
N LEU A 78 -1.85 7.06 9.86
CA LEU A 78 -0.93 5.95 9.65
C LEU A 78 0.28 5.95 10.60
N LEU A 79 0.59 7.08 11.26
CA LEU A 79 1.78 7.19 12.12
C LEU A 79 1.86 6.10 13.21
N PRO A 80 0.77 5.78 13.95
CA PRO A 80 0.82 4.72 14.96
C PRO A 80 1.08 3.34 14.37
N ALA A 81 0.65 3.09 13.13
CA ALA A 81 0.92 1.84 12.44
C ALA A 81 2.35 1.73 11.92
N MET A 82 2.98 2.84 11.53
CA MET A 82 4.38 2.84 11.09
C MET A 82 5.36 2.66 12.25
N VAL A 83 5.04 3.23 13.41
CA VAL A 83 5.87 3.13 14.63
C VAL A 83 5.53 1.85 15.42
N GLY A 84 4.28 1.41 15.32
CA GLY A 84 3.80 0.19 15.92
C GLY A 84 4.43 -1.03 15.26
N GLY A 85 5.26 -1.75 16.01
CA GLY A 85 5.83 -3.02 15.57
C GLY A 85 4.77 -4.12 15.40
N GLN A 86 5.24 -5.35 15.25
CA GLN A 86 4.40 -6.52 14.99
C GLN A 86 3.23 -6.68 16.00
N ALA A 87 3.48 -6.43 17.29
CA ALA A 87 2.45 -6.50 18.32
C ALA A 87 1.30 -5.50 18.11
N TYR A 88 1.60 -4.29 17.59
CA TYR A 88 0.55 -3.31 17.27
C TYR A 88 -0.31 -3.80 16.10
N VAL A 89 0.34 -4.33 15.06
CA VAL A 89 -0.32 -4.87 13.86
C VAL A 89 -1.27 -6.01 14.23
N GLU A 90 -0.82 -6.96 15.05
CA GLU A 90 -1.64 -8.08 15.55
C GLU A 90 -2.83 -7.60 16.39
N ALA A 91 -2.66 -6.53 17.17
CA ALA A 91 -3.76 -5.96 17.94
C ALA A 91 -4.86 -5.32 17.07
N GLN A 92 -4.62 -5.08 15.77
CA GLN A 92 -5.62 -4.50 14.87
C GLN A 92 -6.47 -5.56 14.13
N ASP A 93 -6.27 -6.85 14.39
CA ASP A 93 -7.01 -7.91 13.69
C ASP A 93 -8.53 -7.90 13.99
N GLY A 94 -8.92 -7.39 15.16
CA GLY A 94 -10.32 -7.25 15.54
C GLY A 94 -11.07 -6.07 14.92
N LEU A 95 -10.42 -5.26 14.07
CA LEU A 95 -11.03 -4.11 13.40
C LEU A 95 -11.00 -4.32 11.88
N SER A 96 -12.09 -3.98 11.22
CA SER A 96 -12.10 -3.85 9.77
C SER A 96 -11.24 -2.66 9.33
N VAL A 97 -10.83 -2.64 8.05
CA VAL A 97 -10.09 -1.51 7.47
C VAL A 97 -10.88 -0.22 7.62
N LYS A 98 -12.20 -0.26 7.35
CA LYS A 98 -13.07 0.91 7.48
C LYS A 98 -13.11 1.43 8.93
N GLU A 99 -13.37 0.55 9.89
CA GLU A 99 -13.45 0.93 11.32
C GLU A 99 -12.13 1.52 11.83
N TRP A 100 -11.00 0.93 11.42
CA TRP A 100 -9.70 1.44 11.82
C TRP A 100 -9.41 2.82 11.22
N MET A 101 -9.71 3.03 9.93
CA MET A 101 -9.52 4.33 9.27
C MET A 101 -10.33 5.43 9.95
N GLU A 102 -11.60 5.15 10.27
CA GLU A 102 -12.46 6.09 11.00
C GLU A 102 -11.90 6.40 12.39
N LYS A 103 -11.46 5.38 13.14
CA LYS A 103 -10.84 5.54 14.46
C LYS A 103 -9.60 6.43 14.42
N GLN A 104 -8.81 6.32 13.35
CA GLN A 104 -7.60 7.11 13.15
C GLN A 104 -7.85 8.50 12.57
N GLY A 105 -9.12 8.87 12.33
CA GLY A 105 -9.50 10.18 11.79
C GLY A 105 -9.18 10.33 10.30
N VAL A 106 -8.97 9.22 9.58
CA VAL A 106 -8.77 9.21 8.14
C VAL A 106 -10.13 9.47 7.46
N PRO A 107 -10.22 10.44 6.52
CA PRO A 107 -11.48 10.74 5.85
C PRO A 107 -12.02 9.54 5.05
N GLU A 108 -13.33 9.31 5.13
CA GLU A 108 -14.02 8.19 4.47
C GLU A 108 -13.71 8.12 2.96
N ARG A 109 -13.60 9.27 2.30
CA ARG A 109 -13.22 9.35 0.87
C ARG A 109 -11.89 8.68 0.56
N VAL A 110 -10.90 8.76 1.46
CA VAL A 110 -9.60 8.09 1.30
C VAL A 110 -9.77 6.57 1.38
N THR A 111 -10.61 6.10 2.29
CA THR A 111 -10.97 4.69 2.42
C THR A 111 -11.62 4.17 1.13
N ASP A 112 -12.55 4.95 0.57
CA ASP A 112 -13.28 4.56 -0.63
C ASP A 112 -12.42 4.59 -1.89
N GLU A 113 -11.61 5.64 -2.09
CA GLU A 113 -10.82 5.79 -3.32
C GLU A 113 -9.57 4.91 -3.33
N VAL A 114 -8.94 4.66 -2.17
CA VAL A 114 -7.67 3.93 -2.09
C VAL A 114 -7.85 2.52 -1.52
N PHE A 115 -8.54 2.40 -0.39
CA PHE A 115 -8.58 1.14 0.36
C PHE A 115 -9.62 0.14 -0.16
N ILE A 116 -10.65 0.56 -0.90
CA ILE A 116 -11.49 -0.39 -1.65
C ILE A 116 -10.65 -1.15 -2.69
N ALA A 117 -9.86 -0.43 -3.48
CA ALA A 117 -9.00 -1.03 -4.49
C ALA A 117 -7.96 -1.97 -3.85
N MET A 118 -7.32 -1.53 -2.76
CA MET A 118 -6.33 -2.33 -2.05
C MET A 118 -6.94 -3.59 -1.40
N SER A 119 -8.11 -3.47 -0.76
CA SER A 119 -8.78 -4.60 -0.10
C SER A 119 -9.19 -5.67 -1.10
N LYS A 120 -9.77 -5.24 -2.24
CA LYS A 120 -10.12 -6.15 -3.34
C LYS A 120 -8.91 -6.80 -3.98
N ALA A 121 -7.79 -6.09 -4.09
CA ALA A 121 -6.56 -6.64 -4.64
C ALA A 121 -5.93 -7.70 -3.73
N LEU A 122 -6.03 -7.54 -2.41
CA LEU A 122 -5.41 -8.45 -1.44
C LEU A 122 -6.27 -9.69 -1.15
N ASN A 123 -7.58 -9.51 -0.99
CA ASN A 123 -8.45 -10.59 -0.50
C ASN A 123 -9.83 -10.63 -1.15
N PHE A 124 -10.04 -9.88 -2.25
CA PHE A 124 -11.28 -9.85 -3.03
C PHE A 124 -12.55 -9.42 -2.28
N ILE A 125 -12.38 -8.80 -1.11
CA ILE A 125 -13.47 -8.30 -0.25
C ILE A 125 -13.35 -6.78 -0.04
N ASN A 126 -14.43 -6.18 0.44
CA ASN A 126 -14.50 -4.75 0.71
C ASN A 126 -13.82 -4.38 2.06
N PRO A 127 -13.44 -3.10 2.27
CA PRO A 127 -12.72 -2.68 3.47
C PRO A 127 -13.54 -2.73 4.77
N ASP A 128 -14.86 -2.82 4.69
CA ASP A 128 -15.76 -3.07 5.82
C ASP A 128 -15.74 -4.53 6.30
N GLU A 129 -15.27 -5.47 5.45
CA GLU A 129 -15.14 -6.89 5.80
C GLU A 129 -13.68 -7.32 6.04
N LEU A 130 -12.71 -6.61 5.44
CA LEU A 130 -11.30 -6.96 5.54
C LEU A 130 -10.72 -6.54 6.90
N SER A 131 -10.00 -7.45 7.56
CA SER A 131 -9.21 -7.14 8.77
C SER A 131 -8.10 -6.13 8.45
N MET A 132 -7.96 -5.12 9.31
CA MET A 132 -6.90 -4.10 9.19
C MET A 132 -5.50 -4.72 9.32
N GLN A 133 -5.37 -5.84 10.04
CA GLN A 133 -4.10 -6.57 10.14
C GLN A 133 -3.55 -6.93 8.75
N CYS A 134 -4.41 -7.33 7.82
CA CYS A 134 -4.01 -7.67 6.45
C CYS A 134 -3.35 -6.48 5.73
N ILE A 135 -3.97 -5.30 5.81
CA ILE A 135 -3.44 -4.06 5.24
C ILE A 135 -2.13 -3.66 5.91
N LEU A 136 -2.07 -3.72 7.24
CA LEU A 136 -0.89 -3.33 8.00
C LEU A 136 0.31 -4.22 7.74
N ILE A 137 0.12 -5.53 7.55
CA ILE A 137 1.20 -6.44 7.14
C ILE A 137 1.73 -6.04 5.75
N ALA A 138 0.83 -5.75 4.80
CA ALA A 138 1.22 -5.31 3.46
C ALA A 138 1.99 -3.98 3.50
N LEU A 139 1.47 -2.99 4.24
CA LEU A 139 2.13 -1.70 4.43
C LEU A 139 3.49 -1.84 5.12
N ASN A 140 3.59 -2.62 6.21
CA ASN A 140 4.85 -2.80 6.94
C ASN A 140 5.94 -3.37 6.02
N ARG A 141 5.58 -4.32 5.15
CA ARG A 141 6.49 -4.83 4.10
C ARG A 141 6.95 -3.76 3.13
N PHE A 142 6.07 -2.84 2.73
CA PHE A 142 6.41 -1.71 1.86
C PHE A 142 7.27 -0.64 2.55
N LEU A 143 7.15 -0.50 3.87
CA LEU A 143 7.94 0.45 4.66
C LEU A 143 9.35 -0.09 4.99
N GLN A 144 9.50 -1.42 5.11
CA GLN A 144 10.79 -2.05 5.45
C GLN A 144 11.68 -2.30 4.22
N GLU A 145 11.09 -2.64 3.07
CA GLU A 145 11.85 -2.98 1.88
C GLU A 145 11.72 -1.91 0.80
N LYS A 146 12.85 -1.35 0.37
CA LYS A 146 12.91 -0.33 -0.70
C LYS A 146 12.19 -0.78 -1.97
N HIS A 147 12.28 -2.06 -2.34
CA HIS A 147 11.61 -2.65 -3.50
C HIS A 147 10.38 -3.48 -3.13
N GLY A 148 9.93 -3.43 -1.87
CA GLY A 148 8.88 -4.29 -1.34
C GLY A 148 7.57 -4.21 -2.12
N SER A 149 7.21 -3.00 -2.60
CA SER A 149 5.99 -2.78 -3.38
C SER A 149 6.18 -2.84 -4.89
N LYS A 150 7.38 -3.22 -5.38
CA LYS A 150 7.60 -3.47 -6.81
C LYS A 150 6.88 -4.75 -7.22
N MET A 151 6.17 -4.68 -8.35
CA MET A 151 5.31 -5.75 -8.82
C MET A 151 5.85 -6.39 -10.11
N ASP A 152 5.76 -7.70 -10.19
CA ASP A 152 6.02 -8.50 -11.38
C ASP A 152 4.72 -8.75 -12.19
N ARG A 153 4.84 -8.90 -13.53
CA ARG A 153 3.71 -9.17 -14.43
C ARG A 153 3.24 -10.63 -14.32
#